data_AF-A0A6A7LKS0-F1
#
_entry.id   AF-A0A6A7LKS0-F1
#
_cell.length_a   1.000
_cell.length_b   1.000
_cell.length_c   1.000
_cell.angle_alpha   90.00
_cell.angle_beta   90.00
_cell.angle_gamma   90.00
#
_symmetry.space_group_name_H-M   'P 1'
#
loop_
_entity.id
_entity.type
_entity.pdbx_description
1 polymer ?
#
loop_
_entity_poly.entity_id
_entity_poly.type
_entity_poly.pdbx_seq_one_letter_code
_entity_poly.pdbx_strand_id
1 'polypeptide(L)'
;NEDNSKKFASQIPGLDLEQFNSCFDSQTYKGFIDNDIELANSQGFIDTPSFIIVNSIDGSDPEIIRGAQPFPAFQSVIDKKLEELGK
;
A
#
# COMPACT_ATOMS: atom_id res chain seq x y z
N ASN A 1 5.33 2.08 -18.57
CA ASN A 1 5.86 1.28 -19.68
C ASN A 1 5.24 -0.11 -19.53
N GLU A 2 4.24 -0.43 -20.37
CA GLU A 2 3.46 -1.68 -20.31
C GLU A 2 4.34 -2.92 -20.49
N ASP A 3 5.35 -2.84 -21.35
CA ASP A 3 6.30 -3.93 -21.61
C ASP A 3 7.10 -4.28 -20.35
N ASN A 4 7.48 -3.27 -19.56
CA ASN A 4 8.17 -3.51 -18.29
C ASN A 4 7.25 -4.22 -17.27
N SER A 5 5.97 -3.84 -17.20
CA SER A 5 5.02 -4.49 -16.28
C SER A 5 4.84 -5.97 -16.61
N LYS A 6 4.64 -6.32 -17.88
CA LYS A 6 4.53 -7.71 -18.33
C LYS A 6 5.83 -8.49 -18.12
N LYS A 7 6.98 -7.85 -18.35
CA LYS A 7 8.30 -8.43 -18.05
C LYS A 7 8.46 -8.76 -16.57
N PHE A 8 8.10 -7.86 -15.66
CA PHE A 8 8.18 -8.13 -14.23
C PHE A 8 7.18 -9.22 -13.79
N ALA A 9 5.97 -9.22 -14.34
CA ALA A 9 4.99 -10.26 -14.09
C ALA A 9 5.54 -11.66 -14.44
N SER A 10 6.24 -11.80 -15.57
CA SER A 10 6.86 -13.08 -15.97
C SER A 10 7.95 -13.60 -15.03
N GLN A 11 8.47 -12.75 -14.14
CA GLN A 11 9.48 -13.13 -13.16
C GLN A 11 8.88 -13.65 -11.85
N ILE A 12 7.55 -13.56 -11.67
CA ILE A 12 6.84 -14.00 -10.46
C ILE A 12 6.50 -15.49 -10.60
N PRO A 13 7.10 -16.39 -9.79
CA PRO A 13 6.84 -17.82 -9.88
C PRO A 13 5.37 -18.14 -9.58
N GLY A 14 4.74 -18.94 -10.44
CA GLY A 14 3.36 -19.38 -10.27
C GLY A 14 2.28 -18.37 -10.68
N LEU A 15 2.65 -17.20 -11.22
CA LEU A 15 1.68 -16.25 -11.78
C LEU A 15 1.14 -16.75 -13.14
N ASP A 16 -0.17 -16.74 -13.31
CA ASP A 16 -0.81 -16.98 -14.60
C ASP A 16 -0.65 -15.74 -15.49
N LEU A 17 0.24 -15.84 -16.49
CA LEU A 17 0.55 -14.73 -17.38
C LEU A 17 -0.54 -14.46 -18.41
N GLU A 18 -1.34 -15.46 -18.79
CA GLU A 18 -2.46 -15.26 -19.71
C GLU A 18 -3.56 -14.45 -19.02
N GLN A 19 -3.92 -14.86 -17.80
CA GLN A 19 -4.87 -14.13 -16.97
C GLN A 19 -4.38 -12.73 -16.62
N PHE A 20 -3.10 -12.58 -16.25
CA PHE A 20 -2.50 -11.28 -15.96
C PHE A 20 -2.55 -10.35 -17.18
N ASN A 21 -2.09 -10.81 -18.35
CA ASN A 21 -2.07 -9.99 -19.55
C ASN A 21 -3.47 -9.57 -19.98
N SER A 22 -4.43 -10.49 -19.94
CA SER A 22 -5.84 -10.18 -20.23
C SER A 22 -6.36 -9.08 -19.30
N CYS A 23 -6.15 -9.22 -17.99
CA CYS A 23 -6.58 -8.25 -16.99
C CYS A 23 -5.90 -6.88 -17.14
N PHE A 24 -4.59 -6.88 -17.39
CA PHE A 24 -3.80 -5.67 -17.55
C PHE A 24 -4.18 -4.92 -18.83
N ASP A 25 -4.32 -5.62 -19.95
CA ASP A 25 -4.63 -5.04 -21.26
C ASP A 25 -6.07 -4.49 -21.31
N SER A 26 -7.01 -5.15 -20.66
CA SER A 26 -8.39 -4.65 -20.53
C SER A 26 -8.54 -3.58 -19.45
N GLN A 27 -7.46 -3.24 -18.73
CA GLN A 27 -7.47 -2.28 -17.63
C GLN A 27 -8.56 -2.57 -16.59
N THR A 28 -8.80 -3.86 -16.31
CA THR A 28 -9.96 -4.34 -15.52
C THR A 28 -10.13 -3.60 -14.18
N TYR A 29 -9.02 -3.23 -13.54
CA TYR A 29 -9.02 -2.57 -12.23
C TYR A 29 -8.74 -1.06 -12.26
N LYS A 30 -8.67 -0.43 -13.45
CA LYS A 30 -8.36 1.00 -13.53
C LYS A 30 -9.32 1.87 -12.72
N GLY A 31 -10.62 1.59 -12.80
CA GLY A 31 -11.61 2.35 -12.02
C GLY A 31 -11.41 2.21 -10.51
N PHE A 32 -10.99 1.05 -10.02
CA PHE A 32 -10.66 0.85 -8.60
C PHE A 32 -9.42 1.67 -8.21
N ILE A 33 -8.37 1.65 -9.04
CA ILE A 33 -7.14 2.42 -8.81
C ILE A 33 -7.45 3.92 -8.76
N ASP A 34 -8.23 4.44 -9.71
CA ASP A 34 -8.58 5.86 -9.78
C ASP A 34 -9.39 6.27 -8.53
N ASN A 35 -10.37 5.46 -8.11
CA ASN A 35 -11.16 5.70 -6.89
C ASN A 35 -10.30 5.69 -5.61
N ASP A 36 -9.34 4.76 -5.50
CA ASP A 36 -8.45 4.68 -4.34
C ASP A 36 -7.51 5.89 -4.25
N ILE A 37 -7.01 6.37 -5.40
CA ILE A 37 -6.22 7.61 -5.48
C ILE A 37 -7.05 8.81 -5.05
N GLU A 38 -8.29 8.94 -5.54
CA GLU A 38 -9.21 10.01 -5.14
C GLU A 38 -9.52 9.97 -3.65
N LEU A 39 -9.78 8.78 -3.10
CA LEU A 39 -10.02 8.58 -1.68
C LEU A 39 -8.80 9.01 -0.86
N ALA A 40 -7.60 8.54 -1.19
CA ALA A 40 -6.38 8.89 -0.48
C ALA A 40 -6.14 10.41 -0.49
N ASN A 41 -6.30 11.05 -1.65
CA ASN A 41 -6.20 12.51 -1.78
C ASN A 41 -7.25 13.25 -0.93
N SER A 42 -8.49 12.75 -0.89
CA SER A 42 -9.57 13.34 -0.06
C SER A 42 -9.26 13.28 1.43
N GLN A 43 -8.48 12.29 1.86
CA GLN A 43 -8.00 12.12 3.23
C GLN A 43 -6.66 12.86 3.50
N GLY A 44 -6.17 13.64 2.52
CA GLY A 44 -4.96 14.45 2.66
C GLY A 44 -3.65 13.68 2.48
N PHE A 45 -3.66 12.50 1.87
CA PHE A 45 -2.46 11.77 1.47
C PHE A 45 -2.07 12.16 0.04
N ILE A 46 -1.19 13.15 -0.09
CA ILE A 46 -0.74 13.71 -1.39
C ILE A 46 0.73 13.41 -1.67
N ASP A 47 1.39 12.72 -0.74
CA ASP A 47 2.82 12.51 -0.63
C ASP A 47 3.11 11.01 -0.46
N THR A 48 4.15 10.53 -1.16
CA THR A 48 4.54 9.12 -1.17
C THR A 48 6.01 8.93 -0.78
N PRO A 49 6.36 7.87 -0.02
CA PRO A 49 5.44 6.96 0.66
C PRO A 49 4.75 7.64 1.85
N SER A 50 3.55 7.19 2.20
CA SER A 50 2.85 7.52 3.44
C SER A 50 2.36 6.23 4.07
N PHE A 51 2.42 6.13 5.39
CA PHE A 51 2.03 4.95 6.15
C PHE A 51 0.99 5.30 7.20
N ILE A 52 0.01 4.43 7.39
CA ILE A 52 -0.97 4.51 8.46
C ILE A 52 -0.72 3.30 9.36
N ILE A 53 -0.31 3.57 10.60
CA ILE A 53 -0.11 2.54 11.62
C ILE A 53 -1.35 2.52 12.50
N VAL A 54 -2.01 1.36 12.60
CA VAL A 54 -3.26 1.19 13.36
C VAL A 54 -3.09 0.13 14.44
N ASN A 55 -4.03 0.08 15.38
CA ASN A 55 -4.12 -0.99 16.34
C ASN A 55 -4.32 -2.35 15.62
N SER A 56 -3.47 -3.33 15.93
CA SER A 56 -3.48 -4.64 15.26
C SER A 56 -4.72 -5.52 15.52
N ILE A 57 -5.55 -5.18 16.51
CA ILE A 57 -6.72 -5.98 16.91
C ILE A 57 -8.00 -5.50 16.21
N ASP A 58 -8.24 -4.19 16.22
CA ASP A 58 -9.50 -3.60 15.74
C ASP A 58 -9.31 -2.52 14.66
N GLY A 59 -8.07 -2.19 14.30
CA GLY A 59 -7.76 -1.15 13.32
C GLY A 59 -7.99 0.27 13.82
N SER A 60 -8.22 0.48 15.12
CA SER A 60 -8.44 1.80 15.72
C SER A 60 -7.13 2.58 15.91
N ASP A 61 -7.27 3.83 16.36
CA ASP A 61 -6.17 4.76 16.66
C ASP A 61 -5.11 4.86 15.54
N PRO A 62 -5.42 5.50 14.40
CA PRO A 62 -4.46 5.65 13.32
C PRO A 62 -3.38 6.69 13.65
N GLU A 63 -2.11 6.32 13.45
CA GLU A 63 -0.96 7.23 13.46
C GLU A 63 -0.30 7.26 12.08
N ILE A 64 0.00 8.46 11.57
CA ILE A 64 0.48 8.65 10.19
C ILE A 64 1.98 8.96 10.18
N ILE A 65 2.73 8.21 9.37
CA ILE A 65 4.14 8.49 9.06
C ILE A 65 4.22 8.96 7.60
N ARG A 66 4.61 10.22 7.39
CA ARG A 66 4.69 10.84 6.06
C ARG A 66 6.13 10.85 5.51
N GLY A 67 6.25 10.53 4.23
CA GLY A 67 7.50 10.51 3.50
C GLY A 67 8.39 9.31 3.82
N ALA A 68 9.53 9.26 3.12
CA ALA A 68 10.56 8.26 3.39
C ALA A 68 11.26 8.57 4.72
N GLN A 69 10.79 7.95 5.79
CA GLN A 69 11.38 8.07 7.12
C GLN A 69 12.38 6.94 7.40
N PRO A 70 13.36 7.15 8.29
CA PRO A 70 14.28 6.10 8.68
C PRO A 70 13.63 5.12 9.66
N PHE A 71 14.20 3.91 9.79
CA PHE A 71 13.71 2.86 10.69
C PHE A 71 13.33 3.32 12.11
N PRO A 72 14.12 4.19 12.80
CA PRO A 72 13.76 4.62 14.16
C PRO A 72 12.42 5.35 14.26
N ALA A 73 11.99 6.06 13.21
CA ALA A 73 10.69 6.73 13.20
C ALA A 73 9.55 5.71 13.23
N PHE A 74 9.67 4.61 12.49
CA PHE A 74 8.71 3.51 12.52
C PHE A 74 8.72 2.78 13.85
N GLN A 75 9.92 2.47 14.36
CA GLN A 75 10.08 1.77 15.63
C GLN A 75 9.37 2.51 16.76
N SER A 76 9.59 3.82 16.89
CA SER A 76 8.97 4.61 17.96
C SER A 76 7.44 4.56 17.94
N VAL A 77 6.81 4.58 16.76
CA VAL A 77 5.34 4.56 16.61
C VAL A 77 4.79 3.16 16.89
N ILE A 78 5.48 2.12 16.41
CA ILE A 78 5.06 0.73 16.59
C ILE A 78 5.20 0.31 18.05
N ASP A 79 6.34 0.62 18.70
CA ASP A 79 6.59 0.28 20.10
C ASP A 79 5.53 0.90 21.03
N LYS A 80 5.18 2.18 20.80
CA LYS A 80 4.08 2.85 21.51
C LYS A 80 2.74 2.11 21.37
N LYS A 81 2.38 1.69 20.15
CA LYS A 81 1.11 0.97 19.90
C LYS A 81 1.10 -0.43 20.50
N LEU A 82 2.26 -1.08 20.60
CA LEU A 82 2.38 -2.36 21.29
C LEU A 82 2.23 -2.19 22.80
N GLU A 83 2.81 -1.14 23.39
CA GLU A 83 2.66 -0.81 24.80
C GLU A 83 1.19 -0.56 25.18
N GLU A 84 0.45 0.19 24.35
CA GLU A 84 -0.99 0.42 24.51
C GLU A 84 -1.82 -0.88 24.47
N LEU A 85 -1.32 -1.91 23.78
CA LEU A 85 -1.90 -3.25 23.73
C LEU A 85 -1.45 -4.16 24.90
N GLY A 86 -0.57 -3.67 25.77
CA GLY A 86 0.06 -4.46 26.83
C GLY A 86 0.99 -5.55 26.29
N LYS A 87 1.60 -5.32 25.12
CA LYS A 87 2.57 -6.22 24.46
C LYS A 87 3.99 -5.73 24.61
#